data_AF-A0A062WXJ6-F1
#
_entry.id   AF-A0A062WXJ6-F1
#
_cell.length_a   1.000
_cell.length_b   1.000
_cell.length_c   1.000
_cell.angle_alpha   90.00
_cell.angle_beta   90.00
_cell.angle_gamma   90.00
#
_symmetry.space_group_name_H-M   'P 1'
#
loop_
_entity.id
_entity.type
_entity.pdbx_description
1 polymer ?
#
loop_
_entity_poly.entity_id
_entity_poly.type
_entity_poly.pdbx_seq_one_letter_code
_entity_poly.pdbx_strand_id
1 'polypeptide(L)'
;MPDLERSGSAAIANHYRAEIAHGRLLPGEHLPTVRELAQHWKVARPTVDKAISILKAEGLVYTAGRGGTVVRGEEDGESTVAIALDDQIEVISTEVVTASENVARQLKVAANSSILVIHLRRSGNDVA
;
A
#
# COMPACT_ATOMS: atom_id res chain seq x y z
N MET A 1 -5.61 16.90 32.88
CA MET A 1 -4.79 15.72 32.56
C MET A 1 -5.11 15.25 31.15
N PRO A 2 -4.20 15.39 30.17
CA PRO A 2 -4.11 14.38 29.09
C PRO A 2 -2.73 14.28 28.39
N ASP A 3 -2.10 13.09 28.40
CA ASP A 3 -1.14 12.69 27.34
C ASP A 3 -0.93 11.16 27.24
N LEU A 4 -1.37 10.40 28.25
CA LEU A 4 -1.26 8.94 28.25
C LEU A 4 -2.04 8.26 27.09
N GLU A 5 -3.10 8.87 26.58
CA GLU A 5 -3.94 8.25 25.54
C GLU A 5 -3.30 8.26 24.14
N ARG A 6 -2.41 9.21 23.82
CA ARG A 6 -1.78 9.28 22.50
C ARG A 6 -0.70 8.22 22.30
N SER A 7 -0.03 7.83 23.39
CA SER A 7 1.01 6.79 23.38
C SER A 7 0.43 5.39 23.15
N GLY A 8 -0.67 5.05 23.84
CA GLY A 8 -1.24 3.68 23.79
C GLY A 8 -1.82 3.31 22.43
N SER A 9 -2.62 4.19 21.81
CA SER A 9 -3.24 3.89 20.51
C SER A 9 -2.23 3.84 19.37
N ALA A 10 -1.21 4.72 19.40
CA ALA A 10 -0.17 4.76 18.39
C ALA A 10 0.72 3.50 18.45
N ALA A 11 1.05 3.03 19.66
CA ALA A 11 1.82 1.79 19.83
C ALA A 11 1.09 0.56 19.25
N ILE A 12 -0.22 0.44 19.52
CA ILE A 12 -1.05 -0.64 18.98
C ILE A 12 -1.09 -0.56 17.44
N ALA A 13 -1.34 0.62 16.88
CA ALA A 13 -1.36 0.82 15.43
C ALA A 13 -0.01 0.47 14.79
N ASN A 14 1.11 0.90 15.40
CA ASN A 14 2.45 0.60 14.90
C ASN A 14 2.76 -0.91 14.90
N HIS A 15 2.33 -1.62 15.94
CA HIS A 15 2.49 -3.07 16.01
C HIS A 15 1.77 -3.77 14.85
N TYR A 16 0.46 -3.51 14.67
CA TYR A 16 -0.30 -4.16 13.60
C TYR A 16 0.14 -3.71 12.21
N ARG A 17 0.59 -2.46 12.03
CA ARG A 17 1.23 -2.02 10.79
C ARG A 17 2.45 -2.87 10.46
N ALA A 18 3.29 -3.14 11.45
CA ALA A 18 4.45 -3.99 11.27
C ALA A 18 4.04 -5.45 10.98
N GLU A 19 3.05 -6.01 11.66
CA GLU A 19 2.57 -7.37 11.38
C GLU A 19 2.06 -7.53 9.93
N ILE A 20 1.28 -6.56 9.45
CA ILE A 20 0.78 -6.53 8.07
C ILE A 20 1.93 -6.38 7.08
N ALA A 21 2.84 -5.42 7.31
CA ALA A 21 3.98 -5.17 6.42
C ALA A 21 4.96 -6.35 6.33
N HIS A 22 5.11 -7.14 7.41
CA HIS A 22 5.95 -8.34 7.41
C HIS A 22 5.20 -9.61 6.94
N GLY A 23 3.94 -9.49 6.52
CA GLY A 23 3.12 -10.63 6.07
C GLY A 23 2.76 -11.62 7.17
N ARG A 24 2.87 -11.23 8.45
CA ARG A 24 2.40 -12.05 9.59
C ARG A 24 0.89 -11.98 9.77
N LEU A 25 0.30 -10.88 9.32
CA LEU A 25 -1.14 -10.70 9.15
C LEU A 25 -1.42 -10.51 7.67
N LEU A 26 -2.14 -11.46 7.07
CA LEU A 26 -2.36 -11.48 5.63
C LEU A 26 -3.62 -10.68 5.24
N PRO A 27 -3.67 -10.15 4.00
CA PRO A 27 -4.90 -9.67 3.38
C PRO A 27 -6.09 -10.60 3.61
N GLY A 28 -7.22 -10.04 4.07
CA GLY A 28 -8.43 -10.81 4.35
C GLY A 28 -8.46 -11.48 5.74
N GLU A 29 -7.36 -11.47 6.49
CA GLU A 29 -7.36 -11.95 7.87
C GLU A 29 -7.98 -10.94 8.84
N HIS A 30 -8.53 -11.46 9.93
CA HIS A 30 -9.18 -10.65 10.95
C HIS A 30 -8.16 -10.21 12.01
N LEU A 31 -8.21 -8.93 12.37
CA LEU A 31 -7.59 -8.48 13.61
C LEU A 31 -8.36 -9.10 14.80
N PRO A 32 -7.69 -9.35 15.93
CA PRO A 32 -8.36 -9.70 17.17
C PRO A 32 -9.43 -8.66 17.53
N THR A 33 -10.47 -9.09 18.24
CA THR A 33 -11.58 -8.20 18.58
C THR A 33 -11.10 -7.06 19.50
N VAL A 34 -11.83 -5.93 19.49
CA VAL A 34 -11.55 -4.78 20.38
C VAL A 34 -11.41 -5.22 21.85
N ARG A 35 -12.22 -6.20 22.28
CA ARG A 35 -12.17 -6.74 23.63
C ARG A 35 -10.87 -7.50 23.90
N GLU A 36 -10.45 -8.36 22.98
CA GLU A 36 -9.21 -9.13 23.10
C GLU A 36 -7.98 -8.23 23.06
N LEU A 37 -7.97 -7.25 22.15
CA LEU A 37 -6.92 -6.24 22.07
C LEU A 37 -6.83 -5.42 23.35
N ALA A 38 -7.96 -4.95 23.89
CA ALA A 38 -7.97 -4.18 25.14
C ALA A 38 -7.42 -5.00 26.31
N GLN A 39 -7.75 -6.29 26.37
CA GLN A 39 -7.24 -7.21 27.40
C GLN A 39 -5.75 -7.50 27.22
N HIS A 40 -5.30 -7.78 26.00
CA HIS A 40 -3.91 -8.11 25.69
C HIS A 40 -2.97 -6.92 25.97
N TRP A 41 -3.36 -5.73 25.50
CA TRP A 41 -2.58 -4.50 25.66
C TRP A 41 -2.81 -3.80 27.00
N LYS A 42 -3.75 -4.31 27.83
CA LYS A 42 -4.14 -3.73 29.12
C LYS A 42 -4.51 -2.24 29.01
N VAL A 43 -5.28 -1.90 27.98
CA VAL A 43 -5.75 -0.53 27.72
C VAL A 43 -7.28 -0.46 27.74
N ALA A 44 -7.81 0.75 27.81
CA ALA A 44 -9.24 0.96 27.65
C ALA A 44 -9.67 0.70 26.19
N ARG A 45 -10.91 0.22 25.99
CA ARG A 45 -11.48 -0.03 24.65
C ARG A 45 -11.39 1.18 23.71
N PRO A 46 -11.67 2.44 24.15
CA PRO A 46 -11.54 3.61 23.28
C PRO A 46 -10.12 3.80 22.71
N THR A 47 -9.08 3.39 23.43
CA THR A 47 -7.69 3.44 22.96
C THR A 47 -7.46 2.47 21.80
N VAL A 48 -8.03 1.27 21.88
CA VAL A 48 -8.00 0.28 20.80
C VAL A 48 -8.83 0.76 19.61
N ASP A 49 -10.03 1.28 19.85
CA ASP A 49 -10.89 1.82 18.79
C ASP A 49 -10.18 2.94 18.03
N LYS A 50 -9.42 3.77 18.75
CA LYS A 50 -8.58 4.82 18.15
C LYS A 50 -7.42 4.24 17.34
N ALA A 51 -6.76 3.19 17.83
CA ALA A 51 -5.71 2.49 17.07
C ALA A 51 -6.25 1.88 15.77
N ILE A 52 -7.40 1.22 15.83
CA ILE A 52 -8.09 0.67 14.66
C ILE A 52 -8.49 1.81 13.71
N SER A 53 -8.94 2.94 14.24
CA SER A 53 -9.29 4.11 13.42
C SER A 53 -8.09 4.69 12.68
N ILE A 54 -6.90 4.70 13.30
CA ILE A 54 -5.63 5.08 12.64
C ILE A 54 -5.34 4.11 11.49
N LEU A 55 -5.38 2.79 11.74
CA LEU A 55 -5.13 1.78 10.70
C LEU A 55 -6.13 1.86 9.54
N LYS A 56 -7.41 2.18 9.84
CA LYS A 56 -8.44 2.41 8.81
C LYS A 56 -8.14 3.65 7.97
N ALA A 57 -7.73 4.74 8.61
CA ALA A 57 -7.37 5.98 7.92
C ALA A 57 -6.15 5.80 7.02
N GLU A 58 -5.23 4.92 7.40
CA GLU A 58 -4.07 4.50 6.58
C GLU A 58 -4.43 3.51 5.47
N GLY A 59 -5.69 3.07 5.39
CA GLY A 59 -6.15 2.11 4.39
C GLY A 59 -5.74 0.65 4.66
N LEU A 60 -5.07 0.35 5.77
CA LEU A 60 -4.52 -0.98 6.07
C LEU A 60 -5.59 -1.99 6.51
N VAL A 61 -6.72 -1.52 7.04
CA VAL A 61 -7.81 -2.37 7.52
C VAL A 61 -9.18 -1.76 7.20
N TYR A 62 -10.21 -2.59 7.19
CA TYR A 62 -11.61 -2.16 7.04
C TYR A 62 -12.53 -2.91 8.01
N THR A 63 -13.77 -2.43 8.18
CA THR A 63 -14.76 -3.12 9.04
C THR A 63 -15.69 -3.95 8.18
N ALA A 64 -15.72 -5.26 8.41
CA ALA A 64 -16.60 -6.20 7.70
C ALA A 64 -17.96 -6.35 8.42
N GLY A 65 -18.57 -5.24 8.85
CA GLY A 65 -19.83 -5.25 9.61
C GLY A 65 -19.75 -6.07 10.90
N ARG A 66 -20.53 -7.16 11.01
CA ARG A 66 -20.51 -8.08 12.16
C ARG A 66 -19.25 -8.94 12.26
N GLY A 67 -18.43 -9.00 11.20
CA GLY A 67 -17.21 -9.79 11.15
C GLY A 67 -16.00 -9.17 11.86
N GLY A 68 -16.11 -7.94 12.37
CA GLY A 68 -15.00 -7.25 13.02
C GLY A 68 -14.10 -6.48 12.04
N THR A 69 -12.81 -6.38 12.37
CA THR A 69 -11.83 -5.61 11.59
C THR A 69 -10.96 -6.56 10.77
N VAL A 70 -10.86 -6.31 9.47
CA VAL A 70 -10.17 -7.18 8.51
C VAL A 70 -9.03 -6.41 7.85
N VAL A 71 -7.89 -7.08 7.66
CA VAL A 71 -6.74 -6.54 6.92
C VAL A 71 -7.16 -6.32 5.47
N ARG A 72 -7.00 -5.09 5.00
CA ARG A 72 -7.19 -4.77 3.58
C ARG A 72 -6.02 -5.40 2.83
N GLY A 73 -6.32 -6.20 1.81
CA GLY A 73 -5.32 -6.49 0.80
C GLY A 73 -4.98 -5.23 0.03
N GLU A 74 -3.72 -5.05 -0.35
CA GLU A 74 -3.45 -4.19 -1.50
C GLU A 74 -4.46 -4.62 -2.56
N GLU A 75 -5.44 -3.76 -2.84
CA GLU A 75 -6.27 -3.99 -4.01
C GLU A 75 -5.25 -4.08 -5.13
N ASP A 76 -5.26 -5.18 -5.88
CA ASP A 76 -4.59 -5.28 -7.17
C ASP A 76 -5.18 -4.14 -8.01
N GLY A 77 -4.68 -2.93 -7.76
CA GLY A 77 -5.28 -1.70 -8.21
C GLY A 77 -4.95 -1.67 -9.67
N GLU A 78 -5.95 -1.95 -10.49
CA GLU A 78 -5.84 -1.86 -11.93
C GLU A 78 -5.43 -0.41 -12.26
N SER A 79 -4.12 -0.23 -12.39
CA SER A 79 -3.49 1.07 -12.52
C SER A 79 -3.40 1.36 -14.00
N THR A 80 -4.40 2.06 -14.52
CA THR A 80 -4.42 2.44 -15.93
C THR A 80 -3.51 3.64 -16.16
N VAL A 81 -2.50 3.46 -17.00
CA VAL A 81 -1.64 4.55 -17.50
C VAL A 81 -2.04 4.85 -18.94
N ALA A 82 -2.54 6.07 -19.20
CA ALA A 82 -2.82 6.55 -20.55
C ALA A 82 -1.70 7.47 -21.03
N ILE A 83 -1.18 7.21 -22.23
CA ILE A 83 -0.14 8.02 -22.89
C ILE A 83 -0.69 8.45 -24.24
N ALA A 84 -0.72 9.77 -24.49
CA ALA A 84 -1.05 10.29 -25.81
C ALA A 84 0.15 10.08 -26.74
N LEU A 85 -0.07 9.42 -27.88
CA LEU A 85 0.93 9.20 -28.92
C LEU A 85 0.56 10.01 -30.16
N ASP A 86 1.56 10.49 -30.90
CA ASP A 86 1.35 11.04 -32.24
C ASP A 86 1.18 9.90 -33.26
N ASP A 87 0.62 10.19 -34.44
CA ASP A 87 0.36 9.18 -35.49
C ASP A 87 1.65 8.53 -36.04
N GLN A 88 2.83 9.03 -35.67
CA GLN A 88 4.12 8.53 -36.13
C GLN A 88 4.81 7.63 -35.09
N ILE A 89 4.21 7.41 -33.92
CA ILE A 89 4.79 6.55 -32.88
C ILE A 89 4.13 5.18 -32.90
N GLU A 90 4.96 4.15 -33.06
CA GLU A 90 4.57 2.75 -32.98
C GLU A 90 5.10 2.14 -31.68
N VAL A 91 4.22 1.49 -30.93
CA VAL A 91 4.62 0.73 -29.73
C VAL A 91 5.18 -0.61 -30.18
N ILE A 92 6.49 -0.82 -29.96
CA ILE A 92 7.18 -2.07 -30.29
C ILE A 92 6.87 -3.14 -29.24
N SER A 93 7.06 -2.79 -27.97
CA SER A 93 6.86 -3.73 -26.85
C SER A 93 6.61 -2.99 -25.55
N THR A 94 6.06 -3.72 -24.59
CA THR A 94 5.83 -3.25 -23.22
C THR A 94 6.22 -4.37 -22.26
N GLU A 95 7.10 -4.08 -21.32
CA GLU A 95 7.58 -5.06 -20.34
C GLU A 95 7.68 -4.45 -18.95
N VAL A 96 7.47 -5.28 -17.93
CA VAL A 96 7.71 -4.90 -16.53
C VAL A 96 9.06 -5.46 -16.12
N VAL A 97 9.96 -4.56 -15.72
CA VAL A 97 11.31 -4.92 -15.28
C VAL A 97 11.59 -4.38 -13.91
N THR A 98 12.49 -5.02 -13.16
CA THR A 98 13.01 -4.48 -11.91
C THR A 98 13.99 -3.36 -12.22
N ALA A 99 13.74 -2.15 -11.71
CA ALA A 99 14.62 -1.02 -11.91
C ALA A 99 16.00 -1.29 -11.28
N SER A 100 17.05 -1.17 -12.09
CA SER A 100 18.42 -1.09 -11.59
C SER A 100 18.58 0.15 -10.69
N GLU A 101 19.56 0.16 -9.77
CA GLU A 101 19.79 1.29 -8.86
C GLU A 101 19.91 2.65 -9.56
N ASN A 102 20.56 2.67 -10.73
CA ASN A 102 20.75 3.90 -11.48
C ASN A 102 19.41 4.42 -12.05
N VAL A 103 18.58 3.52 -12.59
CA VAL A 103 17.26 3.86 -13.14
C VAL A 103 16.32 4.28 -12.01
N ALA A 104 16.31 3.56 -10.88
CA ALA A 104 15.50 3.89 -9.73
C ALA A 104 15.81 5.30 -9.20
N ARG A 105 17.10 5.64 -9.10
CA ARG A 105 17.57 6.97 -8.68
C ARG A 105 17.13 8.07 -9.64
N GLN A 106 17.24 7.85 -10.95
CA GLN A 106 16.81 8.83 -11.95
C GLN A 106 15.30 9.07 -11.92
N LEU A 107 14.52 7.99 -11.78
CA LEU A 107 13.06 8.05 -11.68
C LEU A 107 12.56 8.50 -10.30
N LYS A 108 13.46 8.66 -9.32
CA LYS A 108 13.15 8.97 -7.92
C LYS A 108 12.18 7.95 -7.29
N VAL A 109 12.34 6.67 -7.65
CA VAL A 109 11.61 5.54 -7.06
C VAL A 109 12.53 4.73 -6.15
N ALA A 110 11.97 3.79 -5.39
CA ALA A 110 12.77 2.92 -4.52
C ALA A 110 13.64 1.95 -5.35
N ALA A 111 14.79 1.54 -4.79
CA ALA A 111 15.62 0.52 -5.42
C ALA A 111 14.83 -0.80 -5.55
N ASN A 112 15.04 -1.52 -6.65
CA ASN A 112 14.32 -2.75 -7.00
C ASN A 112 12.80 -2.59 -7.20
N SER A 113 12.30 -1.36 -7.38
CA SER A 113 10.90 -1.16 -7.79
C SER A 113 10.66 -1.71 -9.20
N SER A 114 9.53 -2.37 -9.40
CA SER A 114 9.04 -2.75 -10.72
C SER A 114 8.69 -1.49 -11.52
N ILE A 115 9.19 -1.39 -12.74
CA ILE A 115 8.94 -0.29 -13.68
C ILE A 115 8.39 -0.84 -14.99
N LEU A 116 7.46 -0.11 -15.59
CA LEU A 116 6.94 -0.38 -16.93
C LEU A 116 7.85 0.30 -17.96
N VAL A 117 8.45 -0.48 -18.84
CA VAL A 117 9.25 0.00 -19.96
C VAL A 117 8.45 -0.17 -21.24
N ILE A 118 8.29 0.92 -21.99
CA ILE A 118 7.59 0.94 -23.27
C ILE A 118 8.61 1.28 -24.35
N HIS A 119 8.84 0.36 -25.28
CA HIS A 119 9.69 0.59 -26.43
C HIS A 119 8.87 1.23 -27.54
N LEU A 120 9.23 2.45 -27.92
CA LEU A 120 8.54 3.23 -28.95
C LEU A 120 9.46 3.39 -30.17
N ARG A 121 8.95 3.13 -31.36
CA ARG A 121 9.61 3.47 -32.63
C ARG A 121 8.92 4.68 -33.22
N ARG A 122 9.71 5.69 -33.60
CA ARG A 122 9.20 6.74 -34.47
C ARG A 122 9.30 6.26 -35.91
N SER A 123 8.19 6.24 -36.62
CA SER A 123 8.17 6.15 -38.08
C SER A 123 8.85 7.41 -38.60
N GLY A 124 10.12 7.27 -38.99
CA GLY A 124 10.83 8.32 -39.68
C GLY A 124 10.20 8.50 -41.05
N ASN A 125 9.79 9.72 -41.35
CA ASN A 125 9.67 10.22 -42.71
C ASN A 125 10.98 9.84 -43.43
N ASP A 126 10.91 8.82 -44.29
CA ASP A 126 11.99 8.43 -45.18
C ASP A 126 12.04 9.49 -46.29
N VAL A 127 12.59 10.65 -45.97
CA VAL A 127 12.93 11.68 -46.96
C VAL A 127 14.26 11.28 -47.57
N ALA A 128 14.14 10.58 -48.69
CA ALA A 128 15.16 10.41 -49.72
C ALA A 128 15.69 11.75 -50.27
#